data_AF-A0A2Y9E989-F1
#
_entry.id   AF-A0A2Y9E989-F1
#
_cell.length_a   1.000
_cell.length_b   1.000
_cell.length_c   1.000
_cell.angle_alpha   90.00
_cell.angle_beta   90.00
_cell.angle_gamma   90.00
#
_symmetry.space_group_name_H-M   'P 1'
#
loop_
_entity.id
_entity.type
_entity.pdbx_description
1 polymer ?
#
loop_
_entity_poly.entity_id
_entity_poly.type
_entity_poly.pdbx_seq_one_letter_code
_entity_poly.pdbx_strand_id
1 'polypeptide(L)'
;MTDSLAAGADEREQQAARAELKRCSMARGCLQCVKYLMFAFNLLFWLGGCGVLGVGIWLAATQGNFATLSSSFPSLSAANLLIVTGSLVMAIGFVGCIGAIKEHKCLLLTFFVMLLFVFLLEATIAILFFVYTDKIDRYAQRDLKKGLHLYGTQGNVGLTNAWSIIQTDFRCCGVSNYTDWFEVYNATRVPDSCCLEFSESCGLHTPGTWWKAPCYETVKVWLQENLLAVGVFGLCTALVQILGLTFAMTMYCQVVKADTYCA
;
A
#
# COMPACT_ATOMS: atom_id res chain seq x y z
N MET A 1 -8.02 69.82 -21.39
CA MET A 1 -6.83 68.96 -21.14
C MET A 1 -7.02 68.11 -19.88
N THR A 2 -7.57 68.68 -18.80
CA THR A 2 -7.94 67.98 -17.57
C THR A 2 -9.03 66.91 -17.76
N ASP A 3 -10.08 67.19 -18.55
CA ASP A 3 -11.18 66.21 -18.76
C ASP A 3 -10.74 64.96 -19.53
N SER A 4 -9.79 65.11 -20.47
CA SER A 4 -9.24 63.99 -21.25
C SER A 4 -8.32 63.10 -20.41
N LEU A 5 -7.65 63.66 -19.41
CA LEU A 5 -6.82 62.90 -18.45
C LEU A 5 -7.67 62.14 -17.43
N ALA A 6 -8.80 62.71 -16.99
CA ALA A 6 -9.75 62.05 -16.10
C ALA A 6 -10.45 60.87 -16.79
N ALA A 7 -10.90 61.04 -18.04
CA ALA A 7 -11.51 59.97 -18.84
C ALA A 7 -10.53 58.79 -19.09
N GLY A 8 -9.26 59.08 -19.38
CA GLY A 8 -8.23 58.04 -19.60
C GLY A 8 -7.73 57.35 -18.31
N ALA A 9 -8.09 57.86 -17.13
CA ALA A 9 -7.86 57.20 -15.83
C ALA A 9 -9.01 56.24 -15.50
N ASP A 10 -10.26 56.67 -15.72
CA ASP A 10 -11.48 55.85 -15.53
C ASP A 10 -11.48 54.60 -16.44
N GLU A 11 -11.07 54.73 -17.71
CA GLU A 11 -10.96 53.59 -18.63
C GLU A 11 -9.91 52.55 -18.19
N ARG A 12 -8.79 53.01 -17.59
CA ARG A 12 -7.75 52.12 -17.07
C ARG A 12 -8.19 51.39 -15.81
N GLU A 13 -8.93 52.05 -14.91
CA GLU A 13 -9.57 51.40 -13.76
C GLU A 13 -10.62 50.37 -14.19
N GLN A 14 -11.46 50.68 -15.19
CA GLN A 14 -12.43 49.73 -15.73
C GLN A 14 -11.79 48.52 -16.42
N GLN A 15 -10.69 48.71 -17.15
CA GLN A 15 -9.94 47.60 -17.75
C GLN A 15 -9.26 46.72 -16.69
N ALA A 16 -8.68 47.32 -15.65
CA ALA A 16 -8.13 46.59 -14.52
C ALA A 16 -9.20 45.78 -13.79
N ALA A 17 -10.37 46.38 -13.53
CA ALA A 17 -11.50 45.70 -12.90
C ALA A 17 -12.06 44.54 -13.76
N ARG A 18 -12.15 44.70 -15.09
CA ARG A 18 -12.55 43.61 -16.01
C ARG A 18 -11.52 42.49 -16.07
N ALA A 19 -10.22 42.80 -16.01
CA ALA A 19 -9.17 41.79 -15.98
C ALA A 19 -9.23 40.97 -14.67
N GLU A 20 -9.41 41.63 -13.53
CA GLU A 20 -9.61 40.99 -12.23
C GLU A 20 -10.89 40.13 -12.19
N LEU A 21 -12.00 40.60 -12.78
CA LEU A 21 -13.25 39.82 -12.87
C LEU A 21 -13.09 38.56 -13.72
N LYS A 22 -12.40 38.65 -14.87
CA LYS A 22 -12.07 37.49 -15.72
C LYS A 22 -11.13 36.51 -15.00
N ARG A 23 -10.16 37.03 -14.24
CA ARG A 23 -9.23 36.23 -13.43
C ARG A 23 -9.95 35.48 -12.31
N CYS A 24 -10.90 36.13 -11.63
CA CYS A 24 -11.80 35.50 -10.65
C CYS A 24 -12.72 34.44 -11.28
N SER A 25 -13.27 34.70 -12.48
CA SER A 25 -14.11 33.73 -13.20
C SER A 25 -13.34 32.49 -13.65
N MET A 26 -12.14 32.66 -14.22
CA MET A 26 -11.27 31.55 -14.63
C MET A 26 -10.77 30.77 -13.41
N ALA A 27 -10.41 31.45 -12.32
CA ALA A 27 -10.03 30.81 -11.06
C ALA A 27 -11.19 29.99 -10.47
N ARG A 28 -12.43 30.48 -10.55
CA ARG A 28 -13.63 29.76 -10.09
C ARG A 28 -13.91 28.50 -10.93
N GLY A 29 -13.74 28.56 -12.25
CA GLY A 29 -13.87 27.39 -13.13
C GLY A 29 -12.78 26.33 -12.90
N CYS A 30 -11.52 26.75 -12.76
CA CYS A 30 -10.41 25.87 -12.42
C CYS A 30 -10.59 25.23 -11.04
N LEU A 31 -11.05 26.00 -10.05
CA LEU A 31 -11.33 25.52 -8.70
C LEU A 31 -12.44 24.47 -8.69
N GLN A 32 -13.49 24.67 -9.49
CA GLN A 32 -14.56 23.70 -9.66
C GLN A 32 -14.04 22.39 -10.27
N CYS A 33 -13.14 22.48 -11.27
CA CYS A 33 -12.48 21.31 -11.84
C CYS A 33 -11.61 20.57 -10.80
N VAL A 34 -10.79 21.29 -10.03
CA VAL A 34 -9.94 20.71 -8.97
C VAL A 34 -10.81 20.01 -7.92
N LYS A 35 -11.93 20.60 -7.52
CA LYS A 35 -12.90 20.00 -6.59
C LYS A 35 -13.45 18.68 -7.12
N TYR A 36 -13.96 18.65 -8.35
CA TYR A 36 -14.53 17.43 -8.92
C TYR A 36 -13.47 16.35 -9.17
N LEU A 37 -12.28 16.73 -9.62
CA LEU A 37 -11.15 15.81 -9.76
C LEU A 37 -10.77 15.23 -8.39
N MET A 38 -10.56 16.07 -7.37
CA MET A 38 -10.24 15.63 -6.02
C MET A 38 -11.32 14.68 -5.48
N PHE A 39 -12.60 14.99 -5.65
CA PHE A 39 -13.68 14.10 -5.25
C PHE A 39 -13.64 12.76 -6.00
N ALA A 40 -13.51 12.78 -7.33
CA ALA A 40 -13.47 11.57 -8.14
C ALA A 40 -12.28 10.67 -7.76
N PHE A 41 -11.08 11.23 -7.61
CA PHE A 41 -9.90 10.48 -7.18
C PHE A 41 -10.09 9.87 -5.78
N ASN A 42 -10.57 10.64 -4.81
CA ASN A 42 -10.82 10.12 -3.47
C ASN A 42 -11.93 9.05 -3.43
N LEU A 43 -12.93 9.16 -4.31
CA LEU A 43 -13.98 8.15 -4.44
C LEU A 43 -13.43 6.83 -4.97
N LEU A 44 -12.51 6.88 -5.94
CA LEU A 44 -11.81 5.69 -6.43
C LEU A 44 -10.98 5.03 -5.33
N PHE A 45 -10.26 5.81 -4.52
CA PHE A 45 -9.52 5.27 -3.36
C PHE A 45 -10.46 4.68 -2.31
N TRP A 46 -11.60 5.32 -2.05
CA TRP A 46 -12.58 4.78 -1.12
C TRP A 46 -13.14 3.43 -1.59
N LEU A 47 -13.58 3.34 -2.86
CA LEU A 47 -14.06 2.09 -3.45
C LEU A 47 -12.97 1.01 -3.51
N GLY A 48 -11.75 1.39 -3.87
CA GLY A 48 -10.59 0.50 -3.86
C GLY A 48 -10.28 -0.02 -2.46
N GLY A 49 -10.33 0.86 -1.45
CA GLY A 49 -10.17 0.53 -0.03
C GLY A 49 -11.23 -0.45 0.44
N CYS A 50 -12.51 -0.25 0.08
CA CYS A 50 -13.59 -1.21 0.34
C CYS A 50 -13.32 -2.56 -0.31
N GLY A 51 -12.83 -2.59 -1.56
CA GLY A 51 -12.47 -3.82 -2.26
C GLY A 51 -11.32 -4.57 -1.57
N VAL A 52 -10.23 -3.88 -1.25
CA VAL A 52 -9.06 -4.45 -0.54
C VAL A 52 -9.45 -4.96 0.84
N LEU A 53 -10.26 -4.20 1.58
CA LEU A 53 -10.79 -4.61 2.88
C LEU A 53 -11.67 -5.86 2.75
N GLY A 54 -12.55 -5.90 1.74
CA GLY A 54 -13.39 -7.06 1.44
C GLY A 54 -12.57 -8.31 1.14
N VAL A 55 -11.53 -8.21 0.32
CA VAL A 55 -10.58 -9.30 0.05
C VAL A 55 -9.84 -9.71 1.33
N GLY A 56 -9.40 -8.76 2.15
CA GLY A 56 -8.75 -9.04 3.42
C GLY A 56 -9.65 -9.81 4.38
N ILE A 57 -10.91 -9.39 4.54
CA ILE A 57 -11.92 -10.09 5.36
C ILE A 57 -12.23 -11.47 4.78
N TRP A 58 -12.39 -11.59 3.46
CA TRP A 58 -12.62 -12.87 2.78
C TRP A 58 -11.48 -13.84 3.03
N LEU A 59 -10.22 -13.40 2.90
CA LEU A 59 -9.05 -14.20 3.21
C LEU A 59 -8.99 -14.60 4.68
N ALA A 60 -9.27 -13.66 5.60
CA ALA A 60 -9.33 -13.95 7.03
C ALA A 60 -10.45 -14.94 7.40
N ALA A 61 -11.57 -14.94 6.67
CA ALA A 61 -12.68 -15.86 6.91
C ALA A 61 -12.45 -17.25 6.29
N THR A 62 -11.91 -17.32 5.08
CA THR A 62 -11.73 -18.57 4.32
C THR A 62 -10.45 -19.32 4.68
N GLN A 63 -9.34 -18.60 4.88
CA GLN A 63 -8.05 -19.16 5.28
C GLN A 63 -7.85 -19.08 6.82
N GLY A 64 -8.82 -18.53 7.55
CA GLY A 64 -8.71 -18.14 8.95
C GLY A 64 -7.70 -17.01 9.17
N ASN A 65 -7.43 -16.64 10.42
CA ASN A 65 -6.37 -15.66 10.81
C ASN A 65 -4.93 -16.13 10.46
N PHE A 66 -4.76 -17.17 9.64
CA PHE A 66 -3.64 -18.09 9.77
C PHE A 66 -2.58 -18.01 8.67
N ALA A 67 -2.71 -17.13 7.66
CA ALA A 67 -1.62 -16.85 6.71
C ALA A 67 -0.55 -15.94 7.35
N THR A 68 -0.01 -16.38 8.49
CA THR A 68 0.99 -15.67 9.28
C THR A 68 2.27 -15.50 8.47
N LEU A 69 2.58 -14.25 8.07
CA LEU A 69 3.81 -13.94 7.33
C LEU A 69 5.03 -13.92 8.25
N SER A 70 4.81 -13.67 9.55
CA SER A 70 5.88 -13.65 10.54
C SER A 70 5.53 -14.47 11.77
N SER A 71 6.34 -15.48 12.09
CA SER A 71 6.13 -16.31 13.28
C SER A 71 6.40 -15.55 14.58
N SER A 72 7.32 -14.57 14.55
CA SER A 72 7.58 -13.68 15.69
C SER A 72 6.46 -12.65 15.89
N PHE A 73 5.60 -12.43 14.89
CA PHE A 73 4.42 -11.57 14.98
C PHE A 73 3.19 -12.26 14.38
N PRO A 74 2.52 -13.15 15.13
CA PRO A 74 1.35 -13.89 14.64
C PRO A 74 0.24 -13.00 14.06
N SER A 75 0.16 -11.75 14.53
CA SER A 75 -0.76 -10.72 14.05
C SER A 75 -0.43 -10.18 12.64
N LEU A 76 0.80 -10.35 12.14
CA LEU A 76 1.23 -9.98 10.78
C LEU A 76 0.91 -11.10 9.79
N SER A 77 -0.38 -11.34 9.56
CA SER A 77 -0.87 -12.17 8.46
C SER A 77 -1.10 -11.31 7.22
N ALA A 78 -0.94 -11.89 6.02
CA ALA A 78 -1.26 -11.20 4.76
C ALA A 78 -2.70 -10.67 4.76
N ALA A 79 -3.64 -11.43 5.32
CA ALA A 79 -5.03 -11.01 5.46
C ALA A 79 -5.18 -9.79 6.39
N ASN A 80 -4.47 -9.79 7.53
CA ASN A 80 -4.50 -8.66 8.47
C ASN A 80 -3.88 -7.40 7.86
N LEU A 81 -2.80 -7.54 7.08
CA LEU A 81 -2.21 -6.41 6.35
C LEU A 81 -3.21 -5.82 5.35
N LEU A 82 -3.91 -6.67 4.58
CA LEU A 82 -4.95 -6.21 3.66
C LEU A 82 -6.12 -5.53 4.39
N ILE A 83 -6.55 -6.06 5.54
CA ILE A 83 -7.59 -5.45 6.36
C ILE A 83 -7.15 -4.08 6.89
N VAL A 84 -5.96 -3.97 7.46
CA VAL A 84 -5.44 -2.71 8.02
C VAL A 84 -5.23 -1.68 6.91
N THR A 85 -4.53 -2.04 5.84
CA THR A 85 -4.27 -1.15 4.71
C THR A 85 -5.58 -0.76 4.00
N GLY A 86 -6.48 -1.71 3.76
CA GLY A 86 -7.79 -1.45 3.15
C GLY A 86 -8.65 -0.50 4.00
N SER A 87 -8.69 -0.71 5.32
CA SER A 87 -9.40 0.16 6.26
C SER A 87 -8.81 1.58 6.28
N LEU A 88 -7.48 1.69 6.27
CA LEU A 88 -6.79 2.98 6.25
C LEU A 88 -7.07 3.75 4.94
N VAL A 89 -6.94 3.09 3.80
CA VAL A 89 -7.22 3.69 2.48
C VAL A 89 -8.69 4.09 2.36
N MET A 90 -9.61 3.25 2.84
CA MET A 90 -11.05 3.55 2.89
C MET A 90 -11.31 4.80 3.75
N ALA A 91 -10.74 4.87 4.96
CA ALA A 91 -10.94 6.01 5.86
C ALA A 91 -10.38 7.31 5.26
N ILE A 92 -9.16 7.28 4.69
CA ILE A 92 -8.54 8.43 4.04
C ILE A 92 -9.39 8.89 2.85
N GLY A 93 -9.83 7.97 1.99
CA GLY A 93 -10.69 8.28 0.85
C GLY A 93 -12.04 8.87 1.27
N PHE A 94 -12.64 8.37 2.35
CA PHE A 94 -13.89 8.91 2.89
C PHE A 94 -13.72 10.35 3.41
N VAL A 95 -12.70 10.61 4.21
CA VAL A 95 -12.39 11.96 4.72
C VAL A 95 -12.09 12.91 3.56
N GLY A 96 -11.31 12.47 2.56
CA GLY A 96 -11.03 13.25 1.35
C GLY A 96 -12.29 13.59 0.54
N CYS A 97 -13.20 12.64 0.37
CA CYS A 97 -14.49 12.86 -0.30
C CYS A 97 -15.37 13.88 0.42
N ILE A 98 -15.58 13.70 1.73
CA ILE A 98 -16.41 14.61 2.52
C ILE A 98 -15.76 15.99 2.62
N GLY A 99 -14.44 16.06 2.80
CA GLY A 99 -13.67 17.30 2.79
C GLY A 99 -13.84 18.08 1.48
N ALA A 100 -13.77 17.39 0.33
CA ALA A 100 -13.95 18.01 -0.98
C ALA A 100 -15.39 18.48 -1.25
N ILE A 101 -16.41 17.69 -0.87
CA ILE A 101 -17.82 18.05 -1.09
C ILE A 101 -18.26 19.18 -0.14
N LYS A 102 -17.97 19.04 1.15
CA LYS A 102 -18.44 19.95 2.20
C LYS A 102 -17.58 21.20 2.32
N GLU A 103 -16.44 21.25 1.63
CA GLU A 103 -15.48 22.37 1.72
C GLU A 103 -15.09 22.67 3.18
N HIS A 104 -15.07 21.65 4.04
CA HIS A 104 -14.87 21.82 5.46
C HIS A 104 -13.37 21.83 5.81
N LYS A 105 -12.82 23.00 6.12
CA LYS A 105 -11.39 23.24 6.38
C LYS A 105 -10.72 22.18 7.25
N CYS A 106 -11.33 21.83 8.38
CA CYS A 106 -10.76 20.85 9.30
C CYS A 106 -10.66 19.45 8.66
N LEU A 107 -11.64 19.05 7.83
CA LEU A 107 -11.60 17.75 7.15
C LEU A 107 -10.53 17.72 6.04
N LEU A 108 -10.38 18.83 5.30
CA LEU A 108 -9.29 18.97 4.32
C LEU A 108 -7.91 18.92 4.98
N LEU A 109 -7.75 19.56 6.14
CA LEU A 109 -6.50 19.53 6.90
C LEU A 109 -6.22 18.13 7.45
N THR A 110 -7.24 17.45 8.01
CA THR A 110 -7.11 16.05 8.46
C THR A 110 -6.72 15.14 7.32
N PHE A 111 -7.34 15.27 6.15
CA PHE A 111 -6.95 14.51 4.95
C PHE A 111 -5.49 14.75 4.56
N PHE A 112 -5.04 16.02 4.56
CA PHE A 112 -3.64 16.37 4.29
C PHE A 112 -2.67 15.73 5.30
N VAL A 113 -2.95 15.84 6.61
CA VAL A 113 -2.09 15.30 7.67
C VAL A 113 -2.02 13.77 7.56
N MET A 114 -3.14 13.10 7.29
CA MET A 114 -3.19 11.65 7.10
C MET A 114 -2.34 11.22 5.89
N LEU A 115 -2.48 11.89 4.74
CA LEU A 115 -1.66 11.60 3.56
C LEU A 115 -0.16 11.86 3.82
N LEU A 116 0.17 12.96 4.51
CA LEU A 116 1.56 13.30 4.82
C LEU A 116 2.18 12.25 5.74
N PHE A 117 1.44 11.79 6.74
CA PHE A 117 1.89 10.74 7.64
C PHE A 117 2.15 9.43 6.88
N VAL A 118 1.25 9.02 5.98
CA VAL A 118 1.44 7.83 5.14
C VAL A 118 2.68 7.98 4.25
N PHE A 119 2.86 9.13 3.60
CA PHE A 119 4.03 9.40 2.76
C PHE A 119 5.35 9.28 3.55
N LEU A 120 5.40 9.84 4.76
CA LEU A 120 6.57 9.75 5.63
C LEU A 120 6.83 8.32 6.11
N LEU A 121 5.78 7.55 6.41
CA LEU A 121 5.91 6.12 6.76
C LEU A 121 6.45 5.31 5.58
N GLU A 122 5.93 5.50 4.37
CA GLU A 122 6.40 4.81 3.16
C GLU A 122 7.86 5.16 2.86
N ALA A 123 8.23 6.44 2.94
CA ALA A 123 9.61 6.88 2.78
C ALA A 123 10.53 6.26 3.84
N THR A 124 10.09 6.19 5.10
CA THR A 124 10.85 5.57 6.18
C THR A 124 11.04 4.08 5.94
N ILE A 125 9.98 3.35 5.58
CA ILE A 125 10.03 1.91 5.28
C ILE A 125 10.97 1.65 4.11
N ALA A 126 10.87 2.45 3.03
CA ALA A 126 11.75 2.31 1.87
C ALA A 126 13.22 2.55 2.24
N ILE A 127 13.53 3.62 2.97
CA ILE A 127 14.90 3.91 3.42
C ILE A 127 15.43 2.79 4.32
N LEU A 128 14.65 2.33 5.30
CA LEU A 128 15.05 1.25 6.19
C LEU A 128 15.30 -0.06 5.41
N PHE A 129 14.47 -0.37 4.42
CA PHE A 129 14.64 -1.54 3.57
C PHE A 129 15.96 -1.51 2.79
N PHE A 130 16.31 -0.36 2.20
CA PHE A 130 17.56 -0.18 1.46
C PHE A 130 18.79 -0.12 2.36
N VAL A 131 18.72 0.54 3.52
CA VAL A 131 19.87 0.70 4.42
C VAL A 131 20.19 -0.59 5.19
N TYR A 132 19.17 -1.36 5.57
CA TYR A 132 19.32 -2.53 6.43
C TYR A 132 19.06 -3.86 5.72
N THR A 133 19.25 -3.92 4.40
CA THR A 133 18.97 -5.12 3.59
C THR A 133 19.62 -6.39 4.17
N ASP A 134 20.91 -6.35 4.54
CA ASP A 134 21.60 -7.51 5.13
C ASP A 134 21.08 -7.94 6.51
N LYS A 135 20.55 -7.00 7.30
CA LYS A 135 19.93 -7.33 8.59
C LYS A 135 18.56 -7.95 8.36
N ILE A 136 17.75 -7.32 7.49
CA ILE A 136 16.42 -7.79 7.11
C ILE A 136 16.52 -9.21 6.56
N ASP A 137 17.54 -9.51 5.74
CA ASP A 137 17.78 -10.83 5.18
C ASP A 137 17.89 -11.91 6.28
N ARG A 138 18.78 -11.70 7.24
CA ARG A 138 18.98 -12.61 8.38
C ARG A 138 17.76 -12.70 9.30
N TYR A 139 17.07 -11.59 9.54
CA TYR A 139 15.85 -11.60 10.35
C TYR A 139 14.74 -12.39 9.67
N ALA A 140 14.55 -12.19 8.36
CA ALA A 140 13.55 -12.90 7.57
C ALA A 140 13.82 -14.40 7.55
N GLN A 141 15.06 -14.84 7.28
CA GLN A 141 15.41 -16.26 7.31
C GLN A 141 15.14 -16.89 8.69
N ARG A 142 15.57 -16.22 9.78
CA ARG A 142 15.32 -16.72 11.14
C ARG A 142 13.83 -16.84 11.44
N ASP A 143 13.06 -15.85 11.03
CA ASP A 143 11.62 -15.81 11.29
C ASP A 143 10.84 -16.83 10.46
N LEU A 144 11.25 -17.06 9.22
CA LEU A 144 10.75 -18.14 8.38
C LEU A 144 11.08 -19.51 8.97
N LYS A 145 12.31 -19.72 9.48
CA LYS A 145 12.71 -20.97 10.14
C LYS A 145 11.85 -21.27 11.37
N LYS A 146 11.60 -20.27 12.21
CA LYS A 146 10.63 -20.38 13.30
C LYS A 146 9.22 -20.72 12.80
N GLY A 147 8.81 -20.18 11.65
CA GLY A 147 7.55 -20.48 10.99
C GLY A 147 7.42 -21.95 10.56
N LEU A 148 8.51 -22.62 10.17
CA LEU A 148 8.47 -24.05 9.83
C LEU A 148 8.00 -24.90 11.02
N HIS A 149 8.35 -24.55 12.26
CA HIS A 149 7.91 -25.29 13.46
C HIS A 149 6.39 -25.20 13.71
N LEU A 150 5.71 -24.23 13.09
CA LEU A 150 4.26 -24.08 13.17
C LEU A 150 3.53 -24.82 12.03
N TYR A 151 4.26 -25.37 11.06
CA TYR A 151 3.70 -26.10 9.93
C TYR A 151 2.94 -27.36 10.38
N GLY A 152 1.71 -27.54 9.89
CA GLY A 152 0.86 -28.68 10.23
C GLY A 152 0.28 -28.67 11.65
N THR A 153 0.52 -27.61 12.45
CA THR A 153 -0.04 -27.50 13.80
C THR A 153 -1.48 -26.97 13.79
N GLN A 154 -2.28 -27.35 14.80
CA GLN A 154 -3.67 -26.88 14.91
C GLN A 154 -3.71 -25.35 15.05
N GLY A 155 -4.55 -24.70 14.24
CA GLY A 155 -4.61 -23.24 14.19
C GLY A 155 -3.49 -22.58 13.38
N ASN A 156 -2.74 -23.30 12.53
CA ASN A 156 -1.78 -22.71 11.58
C ASN A 156 -1.98 -23.23 10.14
N VAL A 157 -3.24 -23.48 9.77
CA VAL A 157 -3.60 -24.04 8.45
C VAL A 157 -3.20 -23.09 7.31
N GLY A 158 -3.41 -21.78 7.47
CA GLY A 158 -3.02 -20.79 6.45
C GLY A 158 -1.50 -20.73 6.23
N LEU A 159 -0.71 -20.85 7.29
CA LEU A 159 0.76 -20.89 7.22
C LEU A 159 1.22 -22.18 6.52
N THR A 160 0.56 -23.30 6.83
CA THR A 160 0.81 -24.59 6.17
C THR A 160 0.52 -24.47 4.68
N ASN A 161 -0.63 -23.90 4.31
CA ASN A 161 -1.01 -23.70 2.92
C ASN A 161 -0.05 -22.75 2.19
N ALA A 162 0.35 -21.65 2.82
CA ALA A 162 1.33 -20.71 2.25
C ALA A 162 2.68 -21.39 1.97
N TRP A 163 3.18 -22.20 2.91
CA TRP A 163 4.41 -22.98 2.69
C TRP A 163 4.26 -23.98 1.55
N SER A 164 3.13 -24.69 1.46
CA SER A 164 2.87 -25.63 0.37
C SER A 164 2.84 -24.94 -0.99
N ILE A 165 2.19 -23.77 -1.09
CA ILE A 165 2.14 -22.97 -2.32
C ILE A 165 3.55 -22.51 -2.71
N ILE A 166 4.29 -21.89 -1.79
CA ILE A 166 5.65 -21.40 -2.07
C ILE A 166 6.55 -22.54 -2.57
N GLN A 167 6.54 -23.68 -1.89
CA GLN A 167 7.38 -24.82 -2.27
C GLN A 167 7.01 -25.40 -3.63
N THR A 168 5.72 -25.47 -3.94
CA THR A 168 5.22 -26.02 -5.21
C THR A 168 5.47 -25.05 -6.37
N ASP A 169 5.14 -23.77 -6.21
CA ASP A 169 5.23 -22.74 -7.25
C ASP A 169 6.69 -22.38 -7.56
N PHE A 170 7.53 -22.23 -6.54
CA PHE A 170 8.95 -21.89 -6.70
C PHE A 170 9.86 -23.12 -6.79
N ARG A 171 9.31 -24.34 -6.72
CA ARG A 171 10.06 -25.61 -6.85
C ARG A 171 11.29 -25.65 -5.93
N CYS A 172 11.05 -25.38 -4.66
CA CYS A 172 12.07 -25.21 -3.63
C CYS A 172 11.68 -25.99 -2.36
N CYS A 173 12.62 -26.21 -1.44
CA CYS A 173 12.32 -26.86 -0.18
C CYS A 173 13.12 -26.30 0.99
N GLY A 174 12.41 -25.99 2.08
CA GLY A 174 12.98 -25.38 3.29
C GLY A 174 13.35 -23.91 3.10
N VAL A 175 13.81 -23.26 4.17
CA VAL A 175 14.17 -21.83 4.12
C VAL A 175 15.51 -21.66 3.42
N SER A 176 16.54 -22.26 4.00
CA SER A 176 17.93 -22.22 3.54
C SER A 176 18.37 -23.56 2.97
N ASN A 177 17.71 -24.66 3.35
CA ASN A 177 17.98 -26.00 2.83
C ASN A 177 16.78 -26.93 3.13
N TYR A 178 16.59 -27.98 2.34
CA TYR A 178 15.59 -29.03 2.61
C TYR A 178 15.80 -29.69 3.99
N THR A 179 17.04 -29.72 4.49
CA THR A 179 17.36 -30.24 5.82
C THR A 179 16.73 -29.45 6.97
N ASP A 180 16.27 -28.21 6.73
CA ASP A 180 15.52 -27.43 7.73
C ASP A 180 14.25 -28.20 8.18
N TRP A 181 13.66 -29.01 7.30
CA TRP A 181 12.52 -29.86 7.64
C TRP A 181 12.88 -31.07 8.51
N PHE A 182 14.14 -31.52 8.47
CA PHE A 182 14.58 -32.65 9.30
C PHE A 182 14.62 -32.26 10.77
N GLU A 183 14.98 -31.02 11.06
CA GLU A 183 14.92 -30.45 12.41
C GLU A 183 13.47 -30.33 12.91
N VAL A 184 12.54 -29.97 12.01
CA VAL A 184 11.12 -29.78 12.34
C VAL A 184 10.42 -31.11 12.61
N TYR A 185 10.63 -32.11 11.76
CA TYR A 185 10.00 -33.43 11.91
C TYR A 185 10.79 -34.38 12.81
N ASN A 186 12.00 -34.00 13.23
CA ASN A 186 12.96 -34.87 13.93
C ASN A 186 13.18 -36.22 13.22
N ALA A 187 13.18 -36.19 11.88
CA ALA A 187 13.30 -37.35 11.01
C ALA A 187 13.77 -36.90 9.62
N THR A 188 14.39 -37.80 8.84
CA THR A 188 14.84 -37.52 7.47
C THR A 188 13.65 -37.51 6.49
N ARG A 189 12.76 -36.54 6.65
CA ARG A 189 11.54 -36.34 5.86
C ARG A 189 11.27 -34.87 5.56
N VAL A 190 10.59 -34.61 4.46
CA VAL A 190 10.11 -33.29 4.03
C VAL A 190 8.58 -33.31 3.91
N PRO A 191 7.89 -32.17 3.83
CA PRO A 191 6.47 -32.17 3.45
C PRO A 191 6.30 -32.56 1.98
N ASP A 192 5.14 -33.12 1.63
CA ASP A 192 4.87 -33.60 0.25
C ASP A 192 4.92 -32.49 -0.80
N SER A 193 4.69 -31.24 -0.41
CA SER A 193 4.86 -30.04 -1.26
C SER A 193 6.29 -29.81 -1.74
N CYS A 194 7.29 -30.42 -1.10
CA CYS A 194 8.69 -30.35 -1.54
C CYS A 194 9.05 -31.39 -2.63
N CYS A 195 8.18 -32.35 -2.93
CA CYS A 195 8.52 -33.42 -3.85
C CYS A 195 8.58 -32.95 -5.31
N LEU A 196 9.43 -33.63 -6.11
CA LEU A 196 9.58 -33.32 -7.54
C LEU A 196 8.30 -33.61 -8.33
N GLU A 197 7.68 -34.73 -8.01
CA GLU A 197 6.34 -35.10 -8.46
C GLU A 197 5.46 -35.28 -7.23
N PHE A 198 4.25 -34.73 -7.27
CA PHE A 198 3.31 -34.88 -6.18
C PHE A 198 2.82 -36.33 -6.12
N SER A 199 3.19 -37.03 -5.05
CA SER A 199 2.58 -38.30 -4.68
C SER A 199 2.31 -38.32 -3.19
N GLU A 200 1.23 -38.98 -2.78
CA GLU A 200 0.88 -39.07 -1.37
C GLU A 200 2.02 -39.68 -0.55
N SER A 201 2.47 -38.98 0.51
CA SER A 201 3.56 -39.41 1.38
C SER A 201 4.93 -39.58 0.71
N CYS A 202 5.20 -38.91 -0.41
CA CYS A 202 6.52 -38.90 -1.06
C CYS A 202 7.64 -38.43 -0.12
N GLY A 203 7.35 -37.43 0.72
CA GLY A 203 8.33 -36.86 1.65
C GLY A 203 8.78 -37.84 2.73
N LEU A 204 8.03 -38.93 2.94
CA LEU A 204 8.30 -39.99 3.91
C LEU A 204 8.89 -41.25 3.27
N HIS A 205 8.36 -41.69 2.12
CA HIS A 205 8.63 -43.02 1.56
C HIS A 205 9.69 -43.04 0.45
N THR A 206 10.00 -41.91 -0.17
CA THR A 206 10.96 -41.83 -1.28
C THR A 206 12.07 -40.81 -0.97
N PRO A 207 13.05 -41.17 -0.12
CA PRO A 207 14.11 -40.26 0.26
C PRO A 207 14.96 -39.86 -0.95
N GLY A 208 15.14 -38.55 -1.16
CA GLY A 208 15.99 -37.99 -2.22
C GLY A 208 15.25 -37.47 -3.46
N THR A 209 13.92 -37.63 -3.55
CA THR A 209 13.09 -37.12 -4.67
C THR A 209 12.37 -35.82 -4.35
N TRP A 210 13.09 -34.83 -3.80
CA TRP A 210 12.57 -33.50 -3.48
C TRP A 210 13.47 -32.38 -4.00
N TRP A 211 12.91 -31.18 -4.08
CA TRP A 211 13.65 -29.98 -4.47
C TRP A 211 14.80 -29.70 -3.50
N LYS A 212 15.99 -29.42 -4.04
CA LYS A 212 17.19 -29.05 -3.25
C LYS A 212 17.41 -27.55 -3.17
N ALA A 213 16.71 -26.78 -4.01
CA ALA A 213 16.82 -25.33 -4.04
C ALA A 213 16.21 -24.72 -2.75
N PRO A 214 16.89 -23.75 -2.10
CA PRO A 214 16.35 -23.07 -0.93
C PRO A 214 15.23 -22.09 -1.32
N CYS A 215 14.10 -22.12 -0.61
CA CYS A 215 12.98 -21.23 -0.96
C CYS A 215 13.29 -19.75 -0.74
N TYR A 216 14.04 -19.41 0.31
CA TYR A 216 14.33 -18.02 0.61
C TYR A 216 15.12 -17.34 -0.52
N GLU A 217 16.21 -17.97 -0.96
CA GLU A 217 17.04 -17.41 -2.02
C GLU A 217 16.32 -17.43 -3.36
N THR A 218 15.54 -18.47 -3.65
CA THR A 218 14.75 -18.56 -4.90
C THR A 218 13.74 -17.43 -4.99
N VAL A 219 12.99 -17.15 -3.91
CA VAL A 219 12.04 -16.03 -3.84
C VAL A 219 12.77 -14.69 -3.89
N LYS A 220 13.93 -14.57 -3.24
CA LYS A 220 14.75 -13.34 -3.28
C LYS A 220 15.26 -13.03 -4.68
N VAL A 221 15.74 -14.01 -5.43
CA VAL A 221 16.17 -13.86 -6.83
C VAL A 221 14.99 -13.44 -7.68
N TRP A 222 13.84 -14.10 -7.54
CA TRP A 222 12.61 -13.70 -8.24
C TRP A 222 12.20 -12.25 -7.92
N LEU A 223 12.31 -11.83 -6.65
CA LEU A 223 12.04 -10.45 -6.25
C LEU A 223 13.04 -9.46 -6.85
N GLN A 224 14.32 -9.82 -6.94
CA GLN A 224 15.36 -8.98 -7.56
C GLN A 224 15.12 -8.79 -9.06
N GLU A 225 14.71 -9.84 -9.76
CA GLU A 225 14.34 -9.78 -11.18
C GLU A 225 13.11 -8.88 -11.40
N ASN A 226 12.17 -8.89 -10.46
CA ASN A 226 10.93 -8.10 -10.52
C ASN A 226 11.03 -6.76 -9.75
N LEU A 227 12.22 -6.39 -9.26
CA LEU A 227 12.40 -5.20 -8.43
C LEU A 227 12.04 -3.91 -9.18
N LEU A 228 12.25 -3.88 -10.49
CA LEU A 228 11.84 -2.76 -11.34
C LEU A 228 10.33 -2.54 -11.26
N ALA A 229 9.53 -3.60 -11.34
CA ALA A 229 8.07 -3.50 -11.25
C ALA A 229 7.65 -2.93 -9.88
N VAL A 230 8.20 -3.48 -8.80
CA VAL A 230 7.94 -3.01 -7.42
C VAL A 230 8.33 -1.53 -7.25
N GLY A 231 9.49 -1.14 -7.78
CA GLY A 231 9.96 0.25 -7.77
C GLY A 231 9.03 1.19 -8.53
N VAL A 232 8.53 0.78 -9.71
CA VAL A 232 7.55 1.56 -10.49
C VAL A 232 6.24 1.72 -9.72
N PHE A 233 5.71 0.65 -9.12
CA PHE A 233 4.51 0.75 -8.27
C PHE A 233 4.72 1.71 -7.09
N GLY A 234 5.86 1.63 -6.40
CA GLY A 234 6.20 2.53 -5.30
C GLY A 234 6.29 3.99 -5.75
N LEU A 235 6.92 4.27 -6.90
CA LEU A 235 7.02 5.61 -7.45
C LEU A 235 5.64 6.17 -7.84
N CYS A 236 4.79 5.36 -8.48
CA CYS A 236 3.42 5.76 -8.83
C CYS A 236 2.61 6.12 -7.57
N THR A 237 2.71 5.31 -6.51
CA THR A 237 2.05 5.59 -5.22
C THR A 237 2.53 6.91 -4.62
N ALA A 238 3.85 7.15 -4.59
CA ALA A 238 4.42 8.40 -4.09
C ALA A 238 3.94 9.63 -4.88
N LEU A 239 3.92 9.55 -6.22
CA LEU A 239 3.44 10.64 -7.07
C LEU A 239 1.96 10.95 -6.84
N VAL A 240 1.13 9.92 -6.73
CA VAL A 240 -0.30 10.05 -6.41
C VAL A 240 -0.50 10.74 -5.05
N GLN A 241 0.27 10.38 -4.04
CA GLN A 241 0.19 11.03 -2.72
C GLN A 241 0.60 12.50 -2.77
N ILE A 242 1.67 12.84 -3.49
CA ILE A 242 2.12 14.24 -3.67
C ILE A 242 1.04 15.07 -4.39
N LEU A 243 0.38 14.50 -5.40
CA LEU A 243 -0.75 15.14 -6.06
C LEU A 243 -1.92 15.36 -5.09
N GLY A 244 -2.25 14.34 -4.28
CA GLY A 244 -3.27 14.43 -3.23
C GLY A 244 -2.98 15.54 -2.21
N LEU A 245 -1.74 15.64 -1.73
CA LEU A 245 -1.28 16.69 -0.81
C LEU A 245 -1.39 18.08 -1.44
N THR A 246 -1.01 18.20 -2.71
CA THR A 246 -1.08 19.47 -3.47
C THR A 246 -2.54 19.89 -3.65
N PHE A 247 -3.44 18.97 -4.02
CA PHE A 247 -4.86 19.25 -4.16
C PHE A 247 -5.52 19.59 -2.82
N ALA A 248 -5.17 18.89 -1.74
CA ALA A 248 -5.68 19.19 -0.40
C ALA A 248 -5.30 20.61 0.06
N MET A 249 -4.04 21.00 -0.09
CA MET A 249 -3.57 22.33 0.31
C MET A 249 -4.12 23.43 -0.57
N THR A 250 -4.18 23.23 -1.89
CA THR A 250 -4.78 24.22 -2.79
C THR A 250 -6.25 24.43 -2.47
N MET A 251 -7.04 23.38 -2.28
CA MET A 251 -8.44 23.51 -1.85
C MET A 251 -8.56 24.17 -0.48
N TYR A 252 -7.76 23.78 0.51
CA TYR A 252 -7.77 24.39 1.85
C TYR A 252 -7.51 25.90 1.78
N CYS A 253 -6.46 26.33 1.08
CA CYS A 253 -6.13 27.76 0.93
C CYS A 253 -7.26 28.53 0.25
N GLN A 254 -7.94 27.93 -0.71
CA GLN A 254 -9.04 28.58 -1.44
C GLN A 254 -10.28 28.73 -0.56
N VAL A 255 -10.65 27.70 0.21
CA VAL A 255 -11.73 27.78 1.20
C VAL A 255 -11.43 28.84 2.27
N VAL A 256 -10.19 28.91 2.76
CA VAL A 256 -9.79 29.96 3.73
C VAL A 256 -9.90 31.36 3.13
N LYS A 257 -9.47 31.55 1.89
CA LYS A 257 -9.61 32.83 1.19
C LYS A 257 -11.07 33.20 0.99
N ALA A 258 -11.91 32.28 0.53
CA ALA A 258 -13.33 32.52 0.36
C ALA A 258 -13.99 33.01 1.66
N ASP A 259 -13.70 32.36 2.79
CA ASP A 259 -14.25 32.77 4.09
C ASP A 259 -13.70 34.11 4.60
N THR A 260 -12.49 34.52 4.18
CA THR A 260 -11.87 35.77 4.66
C THR A 260 -12.24 36.97 3.81
N TYR A 261 -12.44 36.77 2.50
CA TYR A 261 -12.70 37.83 1.53
C TYR A 261 -14.17 37.93 1.08
N CYS A 262 -15.00 36.93 1.35
CA CYS A 262 -16.41 36.91 0.95
C CYS A 262 -17.39 36.71 2.12
N ALA A 263 -16.93 36.89 3.37
CA ALA A 263 -17.78 36.96 4.55
C ALA A 263 -18.13 38.42 4.90
#